data_AF-A0A4T0V3K6-F1
#
_entry.id   AF-A0A4T0V3K6-F1
#
_cell.length_a   1.000
_cell.length_b   1.000
_cell.length_c   1.000
_cell.angle_alpha   90.00
_cell.angle_beta   90.00
_cell.angle_gamma   90.00
#
_symmetry.space_group_name_H-M   'P 1'
#
loop_
_entity.id
_entity.type
_entity.pdbx_description
1 polymer ?
#
loop_
_entity_poly.entity_id
_entity_poly.type
_entity_poly.pdbx_seq_one_letter_code
_entity_poly.pdbx_strand_id
1 'polypeptide(L)'
;MRKLAFWLVLWLATGPVLAAHAACAASTAPARCQAIHAGEASCTDVPGADKRACLDTFTPASDCRRDRDRPRCEALQKAQQACDTEQGEARRLCVLAQLPQRDCARAPDRARCARQAEAEAACLGQLGAVERQCVSRRLQQTP
;
A
#
# COMPACT_ATOMS: atom_id res chain seq x y z
N MET A 1 16.43 -19.75 50.64
CA MET A 1 15.40 -20.45 49.83
C MET A 1 14.14 -19.59 49.79
N ARG A 2 13.36 -19.52 48.71
CA ARG A 2 13.52 -20.13 47.36
C ARG A 2 14.69 -19.43 46.60
N LYS A 3 15.01 -19.50 45.29
CA LYS A 3 14.34 -19.86 44.00
C LYS A 3 13.22 -18.93 43.49
N LEU A 4 13.31 -18.62 42.19
CA LEU A 4 12.24 -18.27 41.24
C LEU A 4 11.25 -17.14 41.62
N ALA A 5 11.57 -15.92 41.16
CA ALA A 5 10.62 -14.83 40.89
C ALA A 5 10.94 -14.06 39.59
N PHE A 6 11.81 -14.61 38.74
CA PHE A 6 11.90 -14.29 37.31
C PHE A 6 10.99 -15.26 36.55
N TRP A 7 10.48 -14.84 35.38
CA TRP A 7 9.35 -15.42 34.61
C TRP A 7 7.96 -15.13 35.20
N LEU A 8 7.20 -14.22 34.56
CA LEU A 8 5.79 -14.40 34.14
C LEU A 8 5.11 -13.14 33.53
N VAL A 9 5.82 -12.34 32.70
CA VAL A 9 5.17 -11.37 31.78
C VAL A 9 5.80 -11.45 30.39
N LEU A 10 5.63 -12.60 29.73
CA LEU A 10 5.95 -12.78 28.31
C LEU A 10 4.82 -13.57 27.65
N TRP A 11 3.62 -12.97 27.62
CA TRP A 11 2.40 -13.60 27.13
C TRP A 11 1.75 -12.75 26.02
N LEU A 12 1.49 -13.41 24.89
CA LEU A 12 0.51 -13.05 23.87
C LEU A 12 0.69 -11.70 23.14
N ALA A 13 1.78 -11.59 22.38
CA ALA A 13 1.92 -10.64 21.26
C ALA A 13 1.87 -11.34 19.87
N THR A 14 1.07 -12.41 19.77
CA THR A 14 0.91 -13.24 18.55
C THR A 14 -0.56 -13.63 18.36
N GLY A 15 -1.27 -13.20 17.31
CA GLY A 15 -0.91 -12.17 16.32
C GLY A 15 -2.07 -11.97 15.34
N PRO A 16 -2.58 -10.74 15.12
CA PRO A 16 -3.82 -10.52 14.36
C PRO A 16 -3.71 -10.94 12.88
N VAL A 17 -2.48 -10.92 12.32
CA VAL A 17 -2.19 -11.28 10.93
C VAL A 17 -2.56 -12.74 10.61
N LEU A 18 -2.32 -13.68 11.53
CA LEU A 18 -2.65 -15.10 11.35
C LEU A 18 -4.17 -15.35 11.28
N ALA A 19 -4.95 -14.63 12.09
CA ALA A 19 -6.40 -14.75 12.11
C ALA A 19 -7.05 -14.24 10.81
N ALA A 20 -6.59 -13.10 10.28
CA ALA A 20 -7.12 -12.53 9.05
C ALA A 20 -6.89 -13.44 7.82
N HIS A 21 -5.70 -14.04 7.70
CA HIS A 21 -5.39 -14.97 6.61
C HIS A 21 -6.26 -16.24 6.66
N ALA A 22 -6.47 -16.81 7.86
CA ALA A 22 -7.35 -17.96 8.06
C ALA A 22 -8.82 -17.62 7.73
N ALA A 23 -9.30 -16.44 8.13
CA ALA A 23 -10.64 -15.98 7.82
C ALA A 23 -10.87 -15.82 6.30
N CYS A 24 -9.91 -15.25 5.57
CA CYS A 24 -10.03 -15.13 4.11
C CYS A 24 -10.01 -16.47 3.38
N ALA A 25 -9.24 -17.46 3.85
CA ALA A 25 -9.20 -18.79 3.26
C ALA A 25 -10.57 -19.50 3.30
N ALA A 26 -11.39 -19.21 4.32
CA ALA A 26 -12.76 -19.72 4.45
C ALA A 26 -13.83 -18.89 3.70
N SER A 27 -13.45 -17.77 3.06
CA SER A 27 -14.41 -16.90 2.36
C SER A 27 -14.76 -17.41 0.96
N THR A 28 -15.90 -16.97 0.42
CA THR A 28 -16.33 -17.31 -0.96
C THR A 28 -15.51 -16.66 -2.07
N ALA A 29 -14.59 -15.74 -1.72
CA ALA A 29 -13.67 -15.10 -2.66
C ALA A 29 -12.32 -14.75 -1.98
N PRO A 30 -11.46 -15.75 -1.65
CA PRO A 30 -10.28 -15.55 -0.82
C PRO A 30 -9.33 -14.45 -1.30
N ALA A 31 -9.03 -14.40 -2.61
CA ALA A 31 -8.18 -13.37 -3.20
C ALA A 31 -8.76 -11.94 -3.09
N ARG A 32 -10.09 -11.79 -3.09
CA ARG A 32 -10.76 -10.50 -2.87
C ARG A 32 -10.72 -10.10 -1.39
N CYS A 33 -10.91 -11.05 -0.49
CA CYS A 33 -10.78 -10.83 0.95
C CYS A 33 -9.35 -10.38 1.32
N GLN A 34 -8.33 -11.09 0.81
CA GLN A 34 -6.92 -10.76 1.01
C GLN A 34 -6.56 -9.36 0.48
N ALA A 35 -7.02 -9.02 -0.74
CA ALA A 35 -6.81 -7.69 -1.31
C ALA A 35 -7.41 -6.57 -0.44
N ILE A 36 -8.65 -6.75 0.05
CA ILE A 36 -9.33 -5.78 0.92
C ILE A 36 -8.55 -5.61 2.24
N HIS A 37 -8.20 -6.69 2.94
CA HIS A 37 -7.47 -6.58 4.20
C HIS A 37 -6.06 -6.00 4.03
N ALA A 38 -5.38 -6.24 2.90
CA ALA A 38 -4.11 -5.58 2.60
C ALA A 38 -4.26 -4.05 2.43
N GLY A 39 -5.34 -3.62 1.76
CA GLY A 39 -5.73 -2.20 1.67
C GLY A 39 -6.08 -1.62 3.04
N GLU A 40 -6.91 -2.30 3.84
CA GLU A 40 -7.29 -1.87 5.19
C GLU A 40 -6.09 -1.75 6.13
N ALA A 41 -5.17 -2.72 6.12
CA ALA A 41 -3.92 -2.68 6.88
C ALA A 41 -3.03 -1.50 6.45
N SER A 42 -3.13 -1.04 5.20
CA SER A 42 -2.42 0.14 4.68
C SER A 42 -3.11 1.47 5.03
N CYS A 43 -4.34 1.43 5.53
CA CYS A 43 -5.22 2.58 5.72
C CYS A 43 -5.91 2.57 7.10
N THR A 44 -5.31 1.89 8.08
CA THR A 44 -5.85 1.72 9.44
C THR A 44 -5.79 3.01 10.26
N ASP A 45 -4.71 3.77 10.05
CA ASP A 45 -4.36 5.08 10.62
C ASP A 45 -4.99 6.28 9.91
N VAL A 46 -5.57 6.08 8.71
CA VAL A 46 -6.15 7.18 7.91
C VAL A 46 -7.60 7.43 8.29
N PRO A 47 -7.96 8.62 8.82
CA PRO A 47 -9.32 8.94 9.23
C PRO A 47 -10.17 9.55 8.10
N GLY A 48 -11.48 9.63 8.32
CA GLY A 48 -12.39 10.50 7.57
C GLY A 48 -12.39 10.30 6.05
N ALA A 49 -12.41 11.42 5.32
CA ALA A 49 -12.57 11.44 3.87
C ALA A 49 -11.38 10.81 3.12
N ASP A 50 -10.15 11.01 3.60
CA ASP A 50 -8.94 10.51 2.93
C ASP A 50 -8.78 8.99 3.03
N LYS A 51 -9.49 8.32 3.97
CA LYS A 51 -9.48 6.85 4.06
C LYS A 51 -9.92 6.19 2.76
N ARG A 52 -10.88 6.79 2.03
CA ARG A 52 -11.29 6.25 0.73
C ARG A 52 -10.19 6.39 -0.32
N ALA A 53 -9.55 7.56 -0.42
CA ALA A 53 -8.43 7.77 -1.34
C ALA A 53 -7.26 6.83 -1.03
N CYS A 54 -6.99 6.56 0.25
CA CYS A 54 -6.02 5.55 0.65
C CYS A 54 -6.41 4.15 0.16
N LEU A 55 -7.65 3.71 0.40
CA LEU A 55 -8.11 2.39 -0.05
C LEU A 55 -8.10 2.26 -1.59
N ASP A 56 -8.51 3.31 -2.32
CA ASP A 56 -8.49 3.33 -3.78
C ASP A 56 -7.05 3.24 -4.36
N THR A 57 -6.02 3.69 -3.62
CA THR A 57 -4.59 3.59 -4.01
C THR A 57 -3.93 2.28 -3.57
N PHE A 58 -4.23 1.77 -2.36
CA PHE A 58 -3.49 0.66 -1.74
C PHE A 58 -4.20 -0.71 -1.82
N THR A 59 -5.47 -0.77 -2.22
CA THR A 59 -6.20 -2.03 -2.43
C THR A 59 -5.99 -2.53 -3.86
N PRO A 60 -5.19 -3.59 -4.11
CA PRO A 60 -5.04 -4.11 -5.47
C PRO A 60 -6.34 -4.74 -5.99
N ALA A 61 -6.56 -4.71 -7.31
CA ALA A 61 -7.61 -5.52 -7.91
C ALA A 61 -7.33 -7.02 -7.69
N SER A 62 -8.35 -7.81 -7.37
CA SER A 62 -8.20 -9.26 -7.13
C SER A 62 -7.98 -10.09 -8.40
N ASP A 63 -8.12 -9.49 -9.59
CA ASP A 63 -7.80 -10.08 -10.90
C ASP A 63 -7.13 -9.00 -11.78
N CYS A 64 -5.80 -8.88 -11.69
CA CYS A 64 -5.04 -7.91 -12.48
C CYS A 64 -5.16 -8.11 -14.00
N ARG A 65 -5.67 -9.25 -14.49
CA ARG A 65 -5.90 -9.47 -15.94
C ARG A 65 -6.97 -8.53 -16.51
N ARG A 66 -7.79 -7.93 -15.65
CA ARG A 66 -8.82 -6.93 -16.00
C ARG A 66 -8.38 -5.49 -15.79
N ASP A 67 -7.19 -5.28 -15.23
CA ASP A 67 -6.65 -3.94 -15.00
C ASP A 67 -6.12 -3.32 -16.32
N ARG A 68 -6.14 -1.99 -16.41
CA ARG A 68 -5.54 -1.24 -17.51
C ARG A 68 -4.02 -1.19 -17.40
N ASP A 69 -3.49 -1.20 -16.18
CA ASP A 69 -2.06 -1.29 -15.87
C ASP A 69 -1.80 -2.59 -15.09
N ARG A 70 -1.97 -3.71 -15.79
CA ARG A 70 -1.71 -5.05 -15.23
C ARG A 70 -0.32 -5.17 -14.59
N PRO A 71 0.79 -4.67 -15.17
CA PRO A 71 2.10 -4.69 -14.51
C PRO A 71 2.13 -3.98 -13.16
N ARG A 72 1.50 -2.80 -13.03
CA ARG A 72 1.42 -2.07 -11.76
C ARG A 72 0.49 -2.76 -10.76
N CYS A 73 -0.61 -3.35 -11.21
CA CYS A 73 -1.48 -4.16 -10.34
C CYS A 73 -0.75 -5.41 -9.81
N GLU A 74 -0.04 -6.16 -10.68
CA GLU A 74 0.77 -7.32 -10.27
C GLU A 74 1.91 -6.92 -9.31
N ALA A 75 2.50 -5.74 -9.49
CA ALA A 75 3.49 -5.19 -8.57
C ALA A 75 2.87 -4.78 -7.21
N LEU A 76 1.70 -4.14 -7.20
CA LEU A 76 1.00 -3.77 -5.96
C LEU A 76 0.59 -5.00 -5.14
N GLN A 77 0.14 -6.09 -5.79
CA GLN A 77 -0.12 -7.35 -5.11
C GLN A 77 1.15 -7.91 -4.43
N LYS A 78 2.29 -7.92 -5.12
CA LYS A 78 3.58 -8.40 -4.58
C LYS A 78 4.10 -7.52 -3.44
N ALA A 79 4.04 -6.20 -3.61
CA ALA A 79 4.44 -5.24 -2.59
C ALA A 79 3.56 -5.37 -1.32
N GLN A 80 2.25 -5.58 -1.47
CA GLN A 80 1.35 -5.84 -0.34
C GLN A 80 1.64 -7.15 0.41
N GLN A 81 2.15 -8.17 -0.28
CA GLN A 81 2.58 -9.44 0.33
C GLN A 81 3.94 -9.30 1.02
N ALA A 82 4.88 -8.54 0.44
CA ALA A 82 6.21 -8.32 0.99
C ALA A 82 6.28 -7.24 2.10
N CYS A 83 5.16 -6.56 2.37
CA CYS A 83 4.96 -5.61 3.47
C CYS A 83 3.87 -6.10 4.44
N ASP A 84 3.61 -7.40 4.52
CA ASP A 84 2.48 -7.95 5.29
C ASP A 84 2.59 -7.75 6.80
N THR A 85 3.83 -7.70 7.32
CA THR A 85 4.17 -7.40 8.72
C THR A 85 3.87 -5.96 9.14
N GLU A 86 3.88 -5.02 8.19
CA GLU A 86 3.72 -3.58 8.46
C GLU A 86 2.25 -3.17 8.49
N GLN A 87 1.95 -2.06 9.17
CA GLN A 87 0.61 -1.44 9.19
C GLN A 87 0.68 0.10 9.02
N GLY A 88 -0.42 0.68 8.57
CA GLY A 88 -0.61 2.13 8.40
C GLY A 88 0.44 2.79 7.51
N GLU A 89 0.95 3.96 7.92
CA GLU A 89 1.98 4.70 7.20
C GLU A 89 3.24 3.88 6.90
N ALA A 90 3.75 3.09 7.86
CA ALA A 90 4.91 2.23 7.63
C ALA A 90 4.66 1.23 6.49
N ARG A 91 3.45 0.64 6.43
CA ARG A 91 3.03 -0.22 5.32
C ARG A 91 2.93 0.53 4.01
N ARG A 92 2.34 1.74 3.99
CA ARG A 92 2.27 2.56 2.77
C ARG A 92 3.66 2.87 2.23
N LEU A 93 4.59 3.30 3.08
CA LEU A 93 5.96 3.60 2.68
C LEU A 93 6.70 2.36 2.17
N CYS A 94 6.56 1.22 2.85
CA CYS A 94 7.10 -0.07 2.39
C CYS A 94 6.54 -0.47 1.01
N VAL A 95 5.22 -0.38 0.82
CA VAL A 95 4.56 -0.75 -0.44
C VAL A 95 4.99 0.18 -1.58
N LEU A 96 5.01 1.49 -1.34
CA LEU A 96 5.45 2.48 -2.34
C LEU A 96 6.91 2.28 -2.75
N ALA A 97 7.80 1.92 -1.80
CA ALA A 97 9.21 1.64 -2.09
C ALA A 97 9.45 0.38 -2.94
N GLN A 98 8.47 -0.55 -3.00
CA GLN A 98 8.52 -1.76 -3.82
C GLN A 98 7.80 -1.63 -5.18
N LEU A 99 7.04 -0.55 -5.41
CA LEU A 99 6.40 -0.33 -6.71
C LEU A 99 7.45 0.06 -7.77
N PRO A 100 7.34 -0.45 -9.01
CA PRO A 100 8.23 -0.05 -10.09
C PRO A 100 8.02 1.41 -10.44
N GLN A 101 9.13 2.08 -10.76
CA GLN A 101 9.08 3.38 -11.43
C GLN A 101 8.31 3.27 -12.75
N ARG A 102 7.57 4.33 -13.07
CA ARG A 102 6.65 4.42 -14.21
C ARG A 102 7.38 4.30 -15.56
N ASP A 103 7.06 3.28 -16.37
CA ASP A 103 7.65 3.11 -17.71
C ASP A 103 7.21 4.24 -18.66
N CYS A 104 8.07 5.25 -18.79
CA CYS A 104 7.89 6.35 -19.72
C CYS A 104 8.48 6.07 -21.12
N ALA A 105 9.12 4.93 -21.39
CA ALA A 105 9.73 4.64 -22.70
C ALA A 105 8.68 4.54 -23.82
N ARG A 106 7.44 4.16 -23.47
CA ARG A 106 6.29 4.03 -24.39
C ARG A 106 5.36 5.25 -24.41
N ALA A 107 5.64 6.29 -23.62
CA ALA A 107 4.81 7.49 -23.57
C ALA A 107 4.95 8.32 -24.87
N PRO A 108 3.86 8.86 -25.44
CA PRO A 108 3.92 9.74 -26.61
C PRO A 108 4.78 11.00 -26.38
N ASP A 109 4.75 11.53 -25.16
CA ASP A 109 5.71 12.52 -24.66
C ASP A 109 6.44 11.91 -23.46
N ARG A 110 7.70 11.51 -23.69
CA ARG A 110 8.58 10.92 -22.67
C ARG A 110 8.99 11.93 -21.60
N ALA A 111 9.21 13.20 -21.99
CA ALA A 111 9.70 14.24 -21.07
C ALA A 111 8.59 14.67 -20.10
N ARG A 112 7.37 14.88 -20.59
CA ARG A 112 6.19 15.11 -19.73
C ARG A 112 5.89 13.89 -18.85
N CYS A 113 6.11 12.67 -19.35
CA CYS A 113 5.96 11.47 -18.52
C CYS A 113 7.00 11.40 -17.39
N ALA A 114 8.27 11.72 -17.67
CA ALA A 114 9.33 11.76 -16.66
C ALA A 114 9.03 12.81 -15.56
N ARG A 115 8.75 14.07 -15.94
CA ARG A 115 8.35 15.13 -15.00
C ARG A 115 7.12 14.74 -14.16
N GLN A 116 6.18 14.00 -14.74
CA GLN A 116 5.00 13.49 -14.02
C GLN A 116 5.38 12.39 -13.01
N ALA A 117 6.27 11.46 -13.36
CA ALA A 117 6.77 10.44 -12.45
C ALA A 117 7.61 11.04 -11.30
N GLU A 118 8.45 12.03 -11.60
CA GLU A 118 9.24 12.79 -10.62
C GLU A 118 8.34 13.59 -9.67
N ALA A 119 7.29 14.24 -10.18
CA ALA A 119 6.30 14.94 -9.37
C ALA A 119 5.48 13.99 -8.47
N GLU A 120 5.09 12.82 -8.98
CA GLU A 120 4.45 11.74 -8.21
C GLU A 120 5.39 11.23 -7.10
N ALA A 121 6.66 10.95 -7.42
CA ALA A 121 7.67 10.51 -6.47
C ALA A 121 7.98 11.56 -5.38
N ALA A 122 8.02 12.84 -5.73
CA ALA A 122 8.26 13.96 -4.80
C ALA A 122 7.06 14.34 -3.90
N CYS A 123 5.97 13.56 -3.97
CA CYS A 123 4.73 13.74 -3.21
C CYS A 123 4.24 12.42 -2.56
N LEU A 124 5.04 11.35 -2.56
CA LEU A 124 4.72 10.07 -1.92
C LEU A 124 4.37 10.22 -0.43
N GLY A 125 3.53 9.33 0.08
CA GLY A 125 2.99 9.35 1.45
C GLY A 125 1.80 10.29 1.65
N GLN A 126 1.64 11.31 0.80
CA GLN A 126 0.42 12.12 0.76
C GLN A 126 -0.74 11.35 0.15
N LEU A 127 -1.97 11.81 0.42
CA LEU A 127 -3.20 11.16 -0.03
C LEU A 127 -4.17 12.15 -0.68
N GLY A 128 -5.01 11.63 -1.56
CA GLY A 128 -6.28 12.27 -1.94
C GLY A 128 -6.12 13.65 -2.55
N ALA A 129 -6.74 14.66 -1.91
CA ALA A 129 -6.68 16.03 -2.42
C ALA A 129 -5.29 16.68 -2.24
N VAL A 130 -4.57 16.32 -1.17
CA VAL A 130 -3.27 16.90 -0.81
C VAL A 130 -2.20 16.47 -1.82
N GLU A 131 -2.16 15.16 -2.11
CA GLU A 131 -1.31 14.55 -3.13
C GLU A 131 -1.46 15.26 -4.48
N ARG A 132 -2.69 15.39 -4.98
CA ARG A 132 -2.98 16.07 -6.27
C ARG A 132 -2.53 17.53 -6.28
N GLN A 133 -2.67 18.24 -5.16
CA GLN A 133 -2.17 19.62 -5.03
C GLN A 133 -0.63 19.69 -4.98
N CYS A 134 0.04 18.71 -4.38
CA CYS A 134 1.49 18.61 -4.40
C CYS A 134 2.00 18.34 -5.82
N VAL A 135 1.51 17.30 -6.49
CA VAL A 135 1.90 16.92 -7.86
C VAL A 135 1.65 18.08 -8.84
N SER A 136 0.50 18.75 -8.75
CA SER A 136 0.18 19.93 -9.58
C SER A 136 1.18 21.07 -9.38
N ARG A 137 1.57 21.38 -8.13
CA ARG A 137 2.58 22.41 -7.83
C ARG A 137 3.98 22.02 -8.30
N ARG A 138 4.40 20.75 -8.15
CA ARG A 138 5.69 20.25 -8.66
C ARG A 138 5.80 20.43 -10.18
N LEU A 139 4.73 20.08 -10.91
CA LEU A 139 4.66 20.22 -12.37
C LEU A 139 4.73 21.68 -12.84
N GLN A 140 4.19 22.63 -12.05
CA GLN A 140 4.28 24.07 -12.31
C GLN A 140 5.66 24.66 -11.95
N GLN A 141 6.46 23.95 -11.16
CA GLN A 141 7.79 24.36 -10.71
C GLN A 141 8.92 23.79 -11.58
N THR A 142 8.62 22.92 -12.56
CA THR A 142 9.63 22.38 -13.47
C THR A 142 9.74 23.26 -14.72
N PRO A 143 10.92 23.82 -15.04
CA PRO A 143 11.13 24.66 -16.23
C PRO A 143 11.14 23.87 -17.54
#